data_AF-A0A7S2VV00-F1
#
_entry.id   AF-A0A7S2VV00-F1
#
_cell.length_a   1.000
_cell.length_b   1.000
_cell.length_c   1.000
_cell.angle_alpha   90.00
_cell.angle_beta   90.00
_cell.angle_gamma   90.00
#
_symmetry.space_group_name_H-M   'P 1'
#
loop_
_entity.id
_entity.type
_entity.pdbx_description
1 polymer ?
#
loop_
_entity_poly.entity_id
_entity_poly.type
_entity_poly.pdbx_seq_one_letter_code
_entity_poly.pdbx_strand_id
1 'polypeptide(L)'
;VLGNAHGVAFHSVIRIRKYGGSRKYIARVLHVGHECDLALLTVDDADFWTDLAPLRFGGVPQLQDKINVVGYPTGGDNISVTQGIVSRVGVGKYSHSDEALLTVQIDAAINSGNSGGPAVKRSQVVGVAFETLNDAENIGYIIPTPVIEHFLKDIE
;
A
#
# COMPACT_ATOMS: atom_id res chain seq x y z
N VAL A 1 -10.09 -2.92 -3.86
CA VAL A 1 -9.03 -1.91 -3.64
C VAL A 1 -8.21 -2.36 -2.44
N LEU A 2 -6.89 -2.40 -2.55
CA LEU A 2 -5.99 -2.75 -1.45
C LEU A 2 -5.38 -1.47 -0.85
N GLY A 3 -5.20 -1.44 0.46
CA GLY A 3 -4.53 -0.35 1.19
C GLY A 3 -4.05 -0.85 2.55
N ASN A 4 -3.64 0.04 3.44
CA ASN A 4 -3.24 -0.35 4.79
C ASN A 4 -4.40 -0.47 5.77
N ALA A 5 -4.24 -1.34 6.77
CA ALA A 5 -5.21 -1.52 7.84
C ALA A 5 -5.28 -0.27 8.74
N HIS A 6 -4.15 0.32 9.12
CA HIS A 6 -4.14 1.50 9.99
C HIS A 6 -4.89 2.70 9.37
N GLY A 7 -4.90 2.83 8.05
CA GLY A 7 -5.58 3.91 7.33
C GLY A 7 -7.10 3.79 7.29
N VAL A 8 -7.64 2.63 7.65
CA VAL A 8 -9.09 2.34 7.61
C VAL A 8 -9.65 1.85 8.93
N ALA A 9 -8.80 1.37 9.83
CA ALA A 9 -9.20 0.90 11.15
C ALA A 9 -9.96 2.01 11.89
N PHE A 10 -11.08 1.64 12.51
CA PHE A 10 -11.91 2.53 13.34
C PHE A 10 -12.56 3.72 12.62
N HIS A 11 -12.56 3.76 11.27
CA HIS A 11 -13.21 4.82 10.52
C HIS A 11 -14.70 4.55 10.34
N SER A 12 -15.55 5.54 10.67
CA SER A 12 -17.02 5.41 10.50
C SER A 12 -17.45 5.42 9.02
N VAL A 13 -16.73 6.16 8.17
CA VAL A 13 -17.02 6.26 6.73
C VAL A 13 -15.70 6.40 5.97
N ILE A 14 -15.47 5.53 4.99
CA ILE A 14 -14.32 5.59 4.10
C ILE A 14 -14.77 6.11 2.74
N ARG A 15 -13.98 7.02 2.15
CA ARG A 15 -14.24 7.56 0.82
C ARG A 15 -13.01 7.42 -0.06
N ILE A 16 -13.22 6.97 -1.29
CA ILE A 16 -12.17 6.82 -2.31
C ILE A 16 -12.45 7.80 -3.45
N ARG A 17 -11.40 8.36 -4.04
CA ARG A 17 -11.48 9.27 -5.19
C ARG A 17 -10.55 8.79 -6.30
N LYS A 18 -11.02 8.81 -7.54
CA LYS A 18 -10.18 8.52 -8.72
C LYS A 18 -9.26 9.70 -9.02
N TYR A 19 -8.07 9.41 -9.55
CA TYR A 19 -7.21 10.47 -10.10
C TYR A 19 -7.93 11.26 -11.19
N GLY A 20 -7.74 12.58 -11.21
CA GLY A 20 -8.37 13.49 -12.18
C GLY A 20 -9.87 13.73 -11.98
N GLY A 21 -10.51 13.07 -11.00
CA GLY A 21 -11.92 13.26 -10.66
C GLY A 21 -12.11 13.98 -9.32
N SER A 22 -13.20 14.72 -9.17
CA SER A 22 -13.60 15.36 -7.91
C SER A 22 -14.59 14.51 -7.08
N ARG A 23 -15.30 13.56 -7.73
CA ARG A 23 -16.30 12.70 -7.10
C ARG A 23 -15.64 11.74 -6.10
N LYS A 24 -16.13 11.77 -4.87
CA LYS A 24 -15.78 10.82 -3.81
C LYS A 24 -16.83 9.72 -3.76
N TYR A 25 -16.39 8.47 -3.73
CA TYR A 25 -17.22 7.28 -3.63
C TYR A 25 -17.15 6.71 -2.23
N ILE A 26 -18.27 6.25 -1.68
CA ILE A 26 -18.28 5.56 -0.40
C ILE A 26 -17.70 4.16 -0.60
N ALA A 27 -16.70 3.82 0.21
CA ALA A 27 -16.09 2.50 0.21
C ALA A 27 -16.48 1.75 1.48
N ARG A 28 -16.63 0.42 1.35
CA ARG A 28 -16.87 -0.49 2.47
C ARG A 28 -15.65 -1.38 2.67
N VAL A 29 -15.30 -1.61 3.92
CA VAL A 29 -14.26 -2.58 4.29
C VAL A 29 -14.81 -3.99 4.10
N LEU A 30 -14.11 -4.80 3.30
CA LEU A 30 -14.37 -6.23 3.16
C LEU A 30 -13.61 -7.01 4.22
N HIS A 31 -12.33 -6.70 4.41
CA HIS A 31 -11.48 -7.39 5.38
C HIS A 31 -10.33 -6.51 5.86
N VAL A 32 -9.86 -6.75 7.09
CA VAL A 32 -8.72 -6.05 7.72
C VAL A 32 -7.80 -7.09 8.32
N GLY A 33 -6.56 -7.13 7.84
CA GLY A 33 -5.46 -7.92 8.39
C GLY A 33 -4.63 -7.03 9.28
N HIS A 34 -4.85 -7.10 10.59
CA HIS A 34 -4.14 -6.26 11.54
C HIS A 34 -2.66 -6.64 11.60
N GLU A 35 -2.35 -7.93 11.55
CA GLU A 35 -1.01 -8.49 11.65
C GLU A 35 -0.11 -8.03 10.50
N CYS A 36 -0.65 -7.99 9.28
CA CYS A 36 0.08 -7.63 8.06
C CYS A 36 -0.17 -6.19 7.59
N ASP A 37 -0.89 -5.38 8.37
CA ASP A 37 -1.27 -4.00 8.02
C ASP A 37 -1.90 -3.85 6.61
N LEU A 38 -2.76 -4.78 6.23
CA LEU A 38 -3.48 -4.76 4.95
C LEU A 38 -5.00 -4.63 5.16
N ALA A 39 -5.65 -3.92 4.24
CA ALA A 39 -7.10 -3.86 4.18
C ALA A 39 -7.61 -4.02 2.75
N LEU A 40 -8.68 -4.80 2.62
CA LEU A 40 -9.41 -4.96 1.38
C LEU A 40 -10.70 -4.14 1.43
N LEU A 41 -10.86 -3.26 0.46
CA LEU A 41 -12.01 -2.36 0.33
C LEU A 41 -12.76 -2.64 -0.98
N THR A 42 -14.07 -2.40 -0.97
CA THR A 42 -14.91 -2.37 -2.16
C THR A 42 -15.70 -1.06 -2.26
N VAL A 43 -16.21 -0.77 -3.44
CA VAL A 43 -17.11 0.35 -3.73
C VAL A 43 -18.31 -0.24 -4.46
N ASP A 44 -19.52 -0.04 -3.93
CA ASP A 44 -20.75 -0.61 -4.49
C ASP A 44 -21.21 0.13 -5.76
N ASP A 45 -20.80 1.40 -5.91
CA ASP A 45 -21.09 2.22 -7.08
C ASP A 45 -20.28 1.76 -8.29
N ALA A 46 -20.96 1.19 -9.30
CA ALA A 46 -20.32 0.65 -10.50
C ALA A 46 -19.54 1.71 -11.31
N ASP A 47 -19.95 2.98 -11.26
CA ASP A 47 -19.25 4.09 -11.93
C ASP A 47 -17.81 4.24 -11.43
N PHE A 48 -17.52 3.80 -10.20
CA PHE A 48 -16.16 3.83 -9.67
C PHE A 48 -15.23 2.95 -10.52
N TRP A 49 -15.70 1.78 -10.93
CA TRP A 49 -14.90 0.75 -11.61
C TRP A 49 -14.76 0.97 -13.11
N THR A 50 -15.50 1.91 -13.71
CA THR A 50 -15.36 2.24 -15.13
C THR A 50 -13.98 2.84 -15.41
N ASP A 51 -13.39 2.44 -16.55
CA ASP A 51 -12.10 2.94 -17.06
C ASP A 51 -10.90 2.67 -16.14
N LEU A 52 -11.00 1.68 -15.25
CA LEU A 52 -9.90 1.22 -14.40
C LEU A 52 -9.33 -0.10 -14.92
N ALA A 53 -8.00 -0.15 -15.06
CA ALA A 53 -7.26 -1.38 -15.26
C ALA A 53 -6.61 -1.80 -13.94
N PRO A 54 -6.90 -3.01 -13.40
CA PRO A 54 -6.25 -3.47 -12.18
C PRO A 54 -4.76 -3.69 -12.42
N LEU A 55 -3.97 -3.39 -11.40
CA LEU A 55 -2.54 -3.67 -11.41
C LEU A 55 -2.28 -5.17 -11.27
N ARG A 56 -1.18 -5.64 -11.87
CA ARG A 56 -0.74 -7.03 -11.76
C ARG A 56 0.35 -7.15 -10.71
N PHE A 57 0.28 -8.18 -9.87
CA PHE A 57 1.36 -8.51 -8.96
C PHE A 57 2.58 -9.03 -9.72
N GLY A 58 3.75 -8.69 -9.20
CA GLY A 58 5.04 -9.25 -9.56
C GLY A 58 5.61 -10.09 -8.41
N GLY A 59 6.83 -10.57 -8.59
CA GLY A 59 7.54 -11.30 -7.53
C GLY A 59 8.14 -10.38 -6.46
N VAL A 60 8.78 -11.00 -5.47
CA VAL A 60 9.59 -10.31 -4.47
C VAL A 60 10.75 -9.58 -5.17
N PRO A 61 10.96 -8.29 -4.91
CA PRO A 61 12.06 -7.55 -5.51
C PRO A 61 13.40 -7.96 -4.86
N GLN A 62 14.49 -7.80 -5.61
CA GLN A 62 15.84 -8.11 -5.19
C GLN A 62 16.56 -6.86 -4.70
N LEU A 63 17.64 -7.05 -3.94
CA LEU A 63 18.55 -5.96 -3.58
C LEU A 63 18.94 -5.16 -4.82
N GLN A 64 19.02 -3.84 -4.67
CA GLN A 64 19.34 -2.88 -5.73
C GLN A 64 18.28 -2.69 -6.83
N ASP A 65 17.12 -3.35 -6.74
CA ASP A 65 16.00 -3.06 -7.64
C ASP A 65 15.45 -1.65 -7.43
N LYS A 66 15.17 -0.95 -8.54
CA LYS A 66 14.48 0.33 -8.53
C LYS A 66 12.98 0.15 -8.34
N ILE A 67 12.43 0.82 -7.33
CA ILE A 67 11.02 0.78 -6.96
C ILE A 67 10.44 2.19 -7.04
N ASN A 68 9.26 2.31 -7.64
CA ASN A 68 8.45 3.52 -7.60
C ASN A 68 7.27 3.30 -6.66
N VAL A 69 7.11 4.14 -5.66
CA VAL A 69 5.92 4.18 -4.81
C VAL A 69 5.02 5.31 -5.30
N VAL A 70 3.76 4.98 -5.53
CA VAL A 70 2.75 5.93 -6.03
C VAL A 70 1.72 6.17 -4.94
N GLY A 71 1.43 7.43 -4.62
CA GLY A 71 0.47 7.78 -3.58
C GLY A 71 0.01 9.23 -3.64
N TYR A 72 -0.61 9.71 -2.57
CA TYR A 72 -1.12 11.08 -2.46
C TYR A 72 -0.54 11.76 -1.23
N PRO A 73 0.28 12.81 -1.36
CA PRO A 73 0.85 13.47 -0.20
C PRO A 73 -0.26 14.06 0.69
N THR A 74 -0.04 14.07 2.00
CA THR A 74 -1.01 14.60 2.96
C THR A 74 -1.39 16.04 2.61
N GLY A 75 -2.70 16.31 2.50
CA GLY A 75 -3.24 17.63 2.14
C GLY A 75 -3.19 17.96 0.65
N GLY A 76 -2.69 17.06 -0.21
CA GLY A 76 -2.65 17.22 -1.65
C GLY A 76 -3.65 16.34 -2.40
N ASP A 77 -4.05 16.81 -3.59
CA ASP A 77 -4.95 16.10 -4.50
C ASP A 77 -4.23 15.51 -5.73
N ASN A 78 -2.94 15.83 -5.89
CA ASN A 78 -2.10 15.35 -6.98
C ASN A 78 -1.39 14.05 -6.59
N ILE A 79 -1.20 13.18 -7.57
CA ILE A 79 -0.37 11.99 -7.42
C ILE A 79 1.07 12.43 -7.15
N SER A 80 1.69 11.77 -6.17
CA SER A 80 3.13 11.81 -5.93
C SER A 80 3.75 10.47 -6.29
N VAL A 81 4.96 10.52 -6.85
CA VAL A 81 5.78 9.35 -7.15
C VAL A 81 7.10 9.52 -6.42
N THR A 82 7.37 8.64 -5.46
CA THR A 82 8.66 8.55 -4.79
C THR A 82 9.43 7.37 -5.37
N GLN A 83 10.68 7.58 -5.77
CA GLN A 83 11.54 6.52 -6.27
C GLN A 83 12.61 6.17 -5.23
N GLY A 84 12.82 4.87 -5.04
CA GLY A 84 13.90 4.33 -4.22
C GLY A 84 14.46 3.03 -4.80
N ILE A 85 15.37 2.44 -4.06
CA ILE A 85 16.09 1.22 -4.35
C ILE A 85 15.93 0.28 -3.16
N VAL A 86 15.77 -1.01 -3.43
CA VAL A 86 15.72 -2.04 -2.38
C VAL A 86 17.06 -2.13 -1.67
N SER A 87 17.06 -1.77 -0.39
CA SER A 87 18.23 -1.79 0.50
C SER A 87 18.29 -3.07 1.33
N ARG A 88 17.13 -3.66 1.66
CA ARG A 88 17.07 -4.92 2.43
C ARG A 88 15.80 -5.71 2.11
N VAL A 89 15.93 -7.03 2.11
CA VAL A 89 14.79 -7.97 2.12
C VAL A 89 14.98 -8.89 3.31
N GLY A 90 13.98 -9.00 4.19
CA GLY A 90 14.09 -9.83 5.38
C GLY A 90 12.87 -9.71 6.28
N VAL A 91 12.98 -10.24 7.50
CA VAL A 91 11.92 -10.14 8.50
C VAL A 91 12.02 -8.80 9.22
N GLY A 92 10.91 -8.06 9.26
CA GLY A 92 10.79 -6.75 9.89
C GLY A 92 9.47 -6.63 10.63
N LYS A 93 9.43 -5.70 11.58
CA LYS A 93 8.24 -5.45 12.40
C LYS A 93 7.25 -4.55 11.67
N TYR A 94 5.99 -4.95 11.67
CA TYR A 94 4.89 -4.15 11.12
C TYR A 94 4.41 -3.17 12.19
N SER A 95 4.40 -1.88 11.88
CA SER A 95 4.09 -0.81 12.85
C SER A 95 2.69 -0.91 13.45
N HIS A 96 1.74 -1.51 12.72
CA HIS A 96 0.35 -1.65 13.15
C HIS A 96 0.13 -2.77 14.19
N SER A 97 0.94 -3.82 14.16
CA SER A 97 0.74 -5.05 14.98
C SER A 97 1.93 -5.43 15.86
N ASP A 98 3.10 -4.84 15.64
CA ASP A 98 4.41 -5.28 16.16
C ASP A 98 4.84 -6.70 15.71
N GLU A 99 4.08 -7.33 14.81
CA GLU A 99 4.37 -8.67 14.28
C GLU A 99 5.56 -8.66 13.31
N ALA A 100 6.35 -9.73 13.36
CA ALA A 100 7.55 -9.89 12.55
C ALA A 100 7.25 -10.72 11.30
N LEU A 101 7.06 -10.06 10.15
CA LEU A 101 6.77 -10.71 8.87
C LEU A 101 7.80 -10.31 7.80
N LEU A 102 7.71 -10.91 6.62
CA LEU A 102 8.56 -10.53 5.49
C LEU A 102 8.31 -9.06 5.12
N THR A 103 9.39 -8.29 4.96
CA THR A 103 9.39 -6.87 4.61
C THR A 103 10.47 -6.58 3.59
N VAL A 104 10.24 -5.56 2.78
CA VAL A 104 11.23 -5.01 1.86
C VAL A 104 11.49 -3.56 2.27
N GLN A 105 12.75 -3.25 2.58
CA GLN A 105 13.21 -1.91 2.89
C GLN A 105 13.70 -1.23 1.61
N ILE A 106 13.35 0.05 1.44
CA ILE A 106 13.82 0.91 0.36
C ILE A 106 14.45 2.19 0.92
N ASP A 107 15.37 2.79 0.16
CA ASP A 107 16.04 4.07 0.49
C ASP A 107 15.24 5.31 0.02
N ALA A 108 13.92 5.27 0.24
CA ALA A 108 13.00 6.33 -0.13
C ALA A 108 12.07 6.66 1.02
N ALA A 109 11.85 7.95 1.25
CA ALA A 109 10.92 8.44 2.25
C ALA A 109 9.47 8.02 1.92
N ILE A 110 8.84 7.29 2.83
CA ILE A 110 7.42 6.96 2.81
C ILE A 110 6.77 7.73 3.96
N ASN A 111 5.79 8.55 3.61
CA ASN A 111 5.01 9.35 4.55
C ASN A 111 3.56 8.87 4.56
N SER A 112 2.77 9.30 5.55
CA SER A 112 1.36 8.87 5.72
C SER A 112 0.49 8.97 4.47
N GLY A 113 0.75 9.91 3.57
CA GLY A 113 0.00 10.06 2.32
C GLY A 113 0.32 9.04 1.22
N ASN A 114 1.56 8.53 1.16
CA ASN A 114 1.95 7.51 0.19
C ASN A 114 1.88 6.08 0.78
N SER A 115 1.74 5.98 2.11
CA SER A 115 1.35 4.76 2.81
C SER A 115 0.02 4.23 2.24
N GLY A 116 -0.04 2.94 1.95
CA GLY A 116 -1.18 2.25 1.35
C GLY A 116 -1.17 2.28 -0.17
N GLY A 117 -0.25 3.05 -0.77
CA GLY A 117 -0.02 3.10 -2.20
C GLY A 117 0.75 1.89 -2.73
N PRO A 118 0.63 1.57 -4.03
CA PRO A 118 1.38 0.48 -4.64
C PRO A 118 2.87 0.83 -4.78
N ALA A 119 3.72 -0.13 -4.46
CA ALA A 119 5.13 -0.15 -4.83
C ALA A 119 5.30 -0.94 -6.13
N VAL A 120 5.90 -0.32 -7.14
CA VAL A 120 5.91 -0.82 -8.53
C VAL A 120 7.33 -0.97 -9.07
N LYS A 121 7.60 -2.12 -9.68
CA LYS A 121 8.80 -2.41 -10.48
C LYS A 121 8.38 -2.80 -11.89
N ARG A 122 8.84 -2.07 -12.92
CA ARG A 122 8.57 -2.37 -14.34
C ARG A 122 7.08 -2.68 -14.63
N SER A 123 6.18 -1.86 -14.09
CA SER A 123 4.71 -1.98 -14.21
C SER A 123 4.06 -3.14 -13.44
N GLN A 124 4.80 -3.85 -12.59
CA GLN A 124 4.24 -4.86 -11.69
C GLN A 124 4.29 -4.37 -10.24
N VAL A 125 3.23 -4.65 -9.50
CA VAL A 125 3.16 -4.36 -8.06
C VAL A 125 4.02 -5.38 -7.33
N VAL A 126 5.04 -4.90 -6.64
CA VAL A 126 5.92 -5.71 -5.79
C VAL A 126 5.55 -5.61 -4.31
N GLY A 127 4.59 -4.73 -3.98
CA GLY A 127 4.00 -4.67 -2.64
C GLY A 127 3.18 -3.41 -2.39
N VAL A 128 2.81 -3.20 -1.13
CA VAL A 128 2.12 -2.00 -0.63
C VAL A 128 3.08 -1.22 0.28
N ALA A 129 3.23 0.08 0.06
CA ALA A 129 4.07 0.90 0.91
C ALA A 129 3.42 1.09 2.29
N PHE A 130 4.23 1.09 3.35
CA PHE A 130 3.75 1.41 4.69
C PHE A 130 4.76 2.28 5.45
N GLU A 131 4.22 3.16 6.29
CA GLU A 131 4.99 4.03 7.16
C GLU A 131 5.34 3.31 8.48
N THR A 132 6.56 3.50 8.96
CA THR A 132 6.96 3.03 10.29
C THR A 132 7.03 4.17 11.30
N LEU A 133 6.80 3.87 12.57
CA LEU A 133 6.89 4.84 13.68
C LEU A 133 8.33 5.29 14.01
N ASN A 134 9.34 4.73 13.35
CA ASN A 134 10.73 5.07 13.63
C ASN A 134 11.12 6.34 12.86
N ASP A 135 11.74 7.31 13.55
CA ASP A 135 12.31 8.56 13.01
C ASP A 135 13.51 8.35 12.05
N ALA A 136 13.59 7.19 11.39
CA ALA A 136 14.60 6.92 10.40
C ALA A 136 14.27 7.69 9.11
N GLU A 137 14.86 8.87 8.97
CA GLU A 137 14.74 9.67 7.76
C GLU A 137 15.18 8.88 6.52
N ASN A 138 14.38 8.99 5.45
CA ASN A 138 14.65 8.41 4.14
C ASN A 138 14.72 6.87 4.09
N ILE A 139 14.05 6.18 5.01
CA ILE A 139 13.82 4.74 4.95
C ILE A 139 12.32 4.46 4.78
N GLY A 140 12.01 3.65 3.78
CA GLY A 140 10.65 3.21 3.48
C GLY A 140 10.54 1.70 3.59
N TYR A 141 9.32 1.21 3.86
CA TYR A 141 9.05 -0.21 3.90
C TYR A 141 7.88 -0.57 2.98
N ILE A 142 7.94 -1.79 2.46
CA ILE A 142 6.95 -2.36 1.56
C ILE A 142 6.53 -3.72 2.12
N ILE A 143 5.21 -3.93 2.17
CA ILE A 143 4.54 -5.21 2.40
C ILE A 143 4.63 -6.00 1.09
N PRO A 144 5.48 -7.03 0.98
CA PRO A 144 5.78 -7.66 -0.31
C PRO A 144 4.66 -8.59 -0.77
N THR A 145 4.64 -8.91 -2.06
CA THR A 145 3.57 -9.71 -2.68
C THR A 145 3.26 -11.05 -1.99
N PRO A 146 4.21 -11.84 -1.44
CA PRO A 146 3.85 -13.06 -0.74
C PRO A 146 2.97 -12.84 0.51
N VAL A 147 3.15 -11.71 1.21
CA VAL A 147 2.32 -11.35 2.37
C VAL A 147 0.93 -10.94 1.89
N ILE A 148 0.84 -10.20 0.78
CA ILE A 148 -0.43 -9.83 0.16
C ILE A 148 -1.18 -11.07 -0.32
N GLU A 149 -0.50 -12.00 -1.00
CA GLU A 149 -1.10 -13.23 -1.50
C GLU A 149 -1.59 -14.13 -0.36
N HIS A 150 -0.84 -14.22 0.75
CA HIS A 150 -1.29 -14.94 1.95
C HIS A 150 -2.56 -14.31 2.53
N PHE A 151 -2.56 -12.99 2.71
CA PHE A 151 -3.74 -12.24 3.17
C PHE A 151 -4.96 -12.46 2.27
N LEU A 152 -4.79 -12.44 0.95
CA LEU A 152 -5.88 -12.68 0.00
C LEU A 152 -6.37 -14.12 0.00
N LYS A 153 -5.50 -15.09 0.27
CA LYS A 153 -5.87 -16.49 0.36
C LYS A 153 -6.63 -16.81 1.66
N ASP A 154 -6.31 -16.14 2.76
CA ASP A 154 -6.97 -16.35 4.06
C ASP A 154 -8.43 -15.88 4.08
N ILE A 155 -8.82 -15.03 3.12
CA ILE A 155 -10.17 -14.45 3.01
C ILE A 155 -11.04 -15.13 1.95
N GLU A 156 -10.49 -16.08 1.17
CA GLU A 156 -11.24 -16.95 0.25
C GLU A 156 -11.93 -18.10 1.00
#